data_AF-A0A2V8YLD2-F1
#
_entry.id   AF-A0A2V8YLD2-F1
#
_cell.length_a   1.000
_cell.length_b   1.000
_cell.length_c   1.000
_cell.angle_alpha   90.00
_cell.angle_beta   90.00
_cell.angle_gamma   90.00
#
_symmetry.space_group_name_H-M   'P 1'
#
loop_
_entity.id
_entity.type
_entity.pdbx_description
1 polymer ?
#
loop_
_entity_poly.entity_id
_entity_poly.type
_entity_poly.pdbx_seq_one_letter_code
_entity_poly.pdbx_strand_id
1 'polypeptide(L)'
;SNTLYTHPELTHIDRAKRESGADQKRQNLPESLYTGIWWYARFPDHYSGDGSVARKELGEWNVQGWVSTIVEAIRAVKADDASLKIQNEFCEKSKHPLDTKQ
;
A
#
# COMPACT_ATOMS: atom_id res chain seq x y z
N SER A 1 -5.08 -13.21 1.65
CA SER A 1 -4.15 -14.16 0.99
C SER A 1 -2.71 -14.04 1.47
N ASN A 2 -2.12 -12.84 1.60
CA ASN A 2 -0.72 -12.69 2.00
C ASN A 2 -0.43 -13.33 3.38
N THR A 3 -1.24 -13.06 4.40
CA THR A 3 -1.10 -13.70 5.73
C THR A 3 -1.31 -15.21 5.66
N LEU A 4 -2.23 -15.70 4.84
CA LEU A 4 -2.43 -17.14 4.62
C LEU A 4 -1.17 -17.80 4.03
N TYR A 5 -0.43 -17.09 3.18
CA TYR A 5 0.81 -17.59 2.62
C TYR A 5 1.97 -17.54 3.62
N THR A 6 2.15 -16.43 4.33
CA THR A 6 3.31 -16.22 5.20
C THR A 6 3.17 -16.83 6.59
N HIS A 7 1.96 -16.87 7.13
CA HIS A 7 1.62 -17.35 8.47
C HIS A 7 0.27 -18.08 8.46
N PRO A 8 0.14 -19.20 7.71
CA PRO A 8 -1.12 -19.93 7.58
C PRO A 8 -1.74 -20.30 8.94
N GLU A 9 -0.92 -20.61 9.94
CA GLU A 9 -1.31 -20.97 11.31
C GLU A 9 -2.07 -19.87 12.06
N LEU A 10 -1.92 -18.61 11.64
CA LEU A 10 -2.64 -17.46 12.21
C LEU A 10 -3.96 -17.17 11.48
N THR A 11 -4.31 -17.95 10.46
CA THR A 11 -5.48 -17.69 9.63
C THR A 11 -6.57 -18.75 9.78
N HIS A 12 -7.82 -18.28 9.90
CA HIS A 12 -9.01 -19.13 9.98
C HIS A 12 -9.97 -18.79 8.83
N ILE A 13 -9.67 -19.28 7.63
CA ILE A 13 -10.49 -19.00 6.42
C ILE A 13 -11.91 -19.53 6.56
N ASP A 14 -12.10 -20.62 7.31
CA ASP A 14 -13.42 -21.17 7.65
C ASP A 14 -14.33 -20.15 8.37
N ARG A 15 -13.75 -19.11 8.99
CA ARG A 15 -14.49 -18.06 9.69
C ARG A 15 -14.82 -16.84 8.84
N ALA A 16 -14.24 -16.73 7.64
CA ALA A 16 -14.30 -15.51 6.83
C ALA A 16 -15.72 -15.11 6.37
N LYS A 17 -16.68 -16.04 6.39
CA LYS A 17 -18.09 -15.77 6.05
C LYS A 17 -19.01 -15.63 7.27
N ARG A 18 -18.48 -15.69 8.49
CA ARG A 18 -19.32 -15.61 9.72
C ARG A 18 -19.86 -14.21 9.98
N GLU A 19 -19.15 -13.19 9.53
CA GLU A 19 -19.50 -11.77 9.67
C GLU A 19 -19.44 -11.08 8.31
N SER A 20 -20.19 -9.99 8.16
CA SER A 20 -20.30 -9.32 6.86
C SER A 20 -19.24 -8.26 6.71
N GLY A 21 -18.44 -8.35 5.65
CA GLY A 21 -17.53 -7.28 5.24
C GLY A 21 -18.15 -6.24 4.30
N ALA A 22 -19.46 -6.30 4.06
CA ALA A 22 -20.14 -5.37 3.16
C ALA A 22 -20.33 -3.99 3.82
N ASP A 23 -20.22 -2.92 3.02
CA ASP A 23 -20.54 -1.57 3.47
C ASP A 23 -22.04 -1.46 3.81
N GLN A 24 -22.34 -1.30 5.09
CA GLN A 24 -23.71 -1.20 5.60
C GLN A 24 -24.34 0.19 5.40
N LYS A 25 -23.56 1.19 4.99
CA LYS A 25 -24.04 2.55 4.69
C LYS A 25 -24.86 3.18 5.83
N ARG A 26 -24.45 2.97 7.10
CA ARG A 26 -25.18 3.48 8.28
C ARG A 26 -25.03 4.99 8.49
N GLN A 27 -24.21 5.66 7.69
CA GLN A 27 -23.99 7.10 7.73
C GLN A 27 -24.29 7.71 6.36
N ASN A 28 -25.20 8.68 6.33
CA ASN A 28 -25.62 9.41 5.13
C ASN A 28 -25.33 10.89 5.33
N LEU A 29 -24.08 11.27 5.10
CA LEU A 29 -23.63 12.66 5.13
C LEU A 29 -23.12 13.05 3.73
N PRO A 30 -23.14 14.35 3.37
CA PRO A 30 -22.48 14.84 2.17
C PRO A 30 -21.01 14.38 2.09
N GLU A 31 -20.51 14.09 0.89
CA GLU A 31 -19.13 13.61 0.67
C GLU A 31 -18.05 14.59 1.15
N SER A 32 -18.39 15.87 1.27
CA SER A 32 -17.52 16.90 1.84
C SER A 32 -17.32 16.80 3.35
N LEU A 33 -18.07 15.94 4.05
CA LEU A 33 -17.99 15.76 5.49
C LEU A 33 -17.38 14.40 5.84
N TYR A 34 -16.28 14.45 6.59
CA TYR A 34 -15.63 13.29 7.18
C TYR A 34 -15.96 13.19 8.67
N THR A 35 -16.19 11.98 9.17
CA THR A 35 -16.36 11.74 10.61
C THR A 35 -15.37 10.70 11.10
N GLY A 36 -14.83 10.86 12.30
CA GLY A 36 -13.89 9.87 12.86
C GLY A 36 -14.49 8.48 13.08
N ILE A 37 -15.82 8.36 13.12
CA ILE A 37 -16.56 7.10 13.32
C ILE A 37 -16.93 6.40 12.01
N TRP A 38 -16.52 6.93 10.85
CA TRP A 38 -16.96 6.45 9.53
C TRP A 38 -16.71 4.95 9.31
N TRP A 39 -15.60 4.42 9.84
CA TRP A 39 -15.25 3.00 9.67
C TRP A 39 -16.30 2.10 10.34
N TYR A 40 -16.61 2.35 11.61
CA TYR A 40 -17.62 1.59 12.34
C TYR A 40 -19.03 1.78 11.76
N ALA A 41 -19.31 2.95 11.18
CA ALA A 41 -20.56 3.19 10.48
C ALA A 41 -20.70 2.34 9.19
N ARG A 42 -19.61 2.06 8.48
CA ARG A 42 -19.63 1.22 7.27
C ARG A 42 -19.45 -0.27 7.56
N PHE A 43 -18.59 -0.60 8.52
CA PHE A 43 -18.08 -1.94 8.80
C PHE A 43 -18.14 -2.24 10.32
N PRO A 44 -19.33 -2.43 10.92
CA PRO A 44 -19.46 -2.64 12.36
C PRO A 44 -18.76 -3.90 12.89
N ASP A 45 -18.61 -4.92 12.04
CA ASP A 45 -17.91 -6.17 12.35
C ASP A 45 -16.37 -6.02 12.25
N HIS A 46 -15.87 -4.78 12.07
CA HIS A 46 -14.45 -4.47 11.89
C HIS A 46 -13.81 -5.20 10.72
N TYR A 47 -14.62 -5.54 9.72
CA TYR A 47 -14.25 -6.32 8.57
C TYR A 47 -14.78 -5.67 7.29
N SER A 48 -13.94 -5.59 6.26
CA SER A 48 -14.28 -4.98 4.98
C SER A 48 -13.83 -5.89 3.83
N GLY A 49 -14.74 -6.24 2.93
CA GLY A 49 -14.52 -7.15 1.81
C GLY A 49 -14.88 -8.62 2.08
N ASP A 50 -14.45 -9.51 1.18
CA ASP A 50 -14.65 -10.96 1.31
C ASP A 50 -13.29 -11.67 1.27
N GLY A 51 -12.94 -12.30 2.39
CA GLY A 51 -11.69 -13.02 2.62
C GLY A 51 -11.82 -14.51 2.40
N SER A 52 -13.04 -15.02 2.18
CA SER A 52 -13.29 -16.44 1.88
C SER A 52 -12.72 -16.88 0.53
N VAL A 53 -12.44 -15.92 -0.35
CA VAL A 53 -11.80 -16.14 -1.65
C VAL A 53 -10.27 -16.19 -1.57
N ALA A 54 -9.69 -16.03 -0.38
CA ALA A 54 -8.24 -16.09 -0.21
C ALA A 54 -7.69 -17.47 -0.55
N ARG A 55 -6.61 -17.50 -1.34
CA ARG A 55 -5.89 -18.71 -1.74
C ARG A 55 -4.40 -18.56 -1.46
N LYS A 56 -3.72 -19.67 -1.17
CA LYS A 56 -2.30 -19.66 -0.83
C LYS A 56 -1.46 -19.19 -2.02
N GLU A 57 -1.81 -19.67 -3.21
CA GLU A 57 -1.17 -19.34 -4.48
C GLU A 57 -1.30 -17.85 -4.82
N LEU A 58 -2.45 -17.24 -4.51
CA LEU A 58 -2.65 -15.79 -4.66
C LEU A 58 -1.78 -15.01 -3.67
N GLY A 59 -1.65 -15.51 -2.44
CA GLY A 59 -0.78 -14.91 -1.42
C GLY A 59 0.69 -14.97 -1.82
N GLU A 60 1.13 -16.13 -2.31
CA GLU A 60 2.47 -16.35 -2.84
C GLU A 60 2.79 -15.40 -3.99
N TRP A 61 1.94 -15.40 -5.03
CA TRP A 61 2.13 -14.54 -6.20
C TRP A 61 2.26 -13.07 -5.82
N ASN A 62 1.39 -12.58 -4.93
CA ASN A 62 1.43 -11.19 -4.48
C ASN A 62 2.70 -10.90 -3.67
N VAL A 63 3.01 -11.72 -2.66
CA VAL A 63 4.19 -11.51 -1.80
C VAL A 63 5.48 -11.56 -2.62
N GLN A 64 5.63 -12.52 -3.52
CA GLN A 64 6.81 -12.62 -4.38
C GLN A 64 6.92 -11.44 -5.34
N GLY A 65 5.80 -10.95 -5.87
CA GLY A 65 5.76 -9.71 -6.68
C GLY A 65 6.30 -8.51 -5.91
N TRP A 66 5.81 -8.28 -4.69
CA TRP A 66 6.30 -7.21 -3.81
C TRP A 66 7.79 -7.35 -3.49
N VAL A 67 8.24 -8.56 -3.15
CA VAL A 67 9.67 -8.82 -2.87
C VAL A 67 10.53 -8.51 -4.08
N SER A 68 10.13 -8.93 -5.29
CA SER A 68 10.89 -8.66 -6.52
C SER A 68 11.02 -7.15 -6.76
N THR A 69 9.92 -6.41 -6.67
CA THR A 69 9.93 -4.95 -6.88
C THR A 69 10.84 -4.25 -5.87
N ILE A 70 10.82 -4.65 -4.59
CA ILE A 70 11.68 -4.05 -3.57
C ILE A 70 13.15 -4.39 -3.83
N VAL A 71 13.46 -5.64 -4.19
CA VAL A 71 14.84 -6.07 -4.51
C VAL A 71 15.37 -5.29 -5.72
N GLU A 72 14.57 -5.16 -6.77
CA GLU A 72 14.91 -4.38 -7.97
C GLU A 72 15.15 -2.91 -7.64
N ALA A 73 14.26 -2.28 -6.88
CA ALA A 73 14.39 -0.89 -6.46
C ALA A 73 15.67 -0.67 -5.63
N ILE A 74 15.96 -1.53 -4.66
CA ILE A 74 17.17 -1.44 -3.84
C ILE A 74 18.42 -1.58 -4.70
N ARG A 75 18.44 -2.52 -5.66
CA ARG A 75 19.57 -2.71 -6.58
C ARG A 75 19.77 -1.49 -7.45
N ALA A 76 18.69 -0.94 -8.02
CA ALA A 76 18.74 0.26 -8.86
C ALA A 76 19.29 1.46 -8.08
N VAL A 77 18.78 1.71 -6.87
CA VAL A 77 19.26 2.79 -5.99
C VAL A 77 20.74 2.63 -5.65
N LYS A 78 21.20 1.40 -5.34
CA LYS A 78 22.60 1.14 -5.02
C LYS A 78 23.55 1.27 -6.21
N ALA A 79 23.04 1.06 -7.43
CA ALA A 79 23.82 1.18 -8.66
C ALA A 79 23.80 2.60 -9.25
N ASP A 80 22.88 3.46 -8.78
CA ASP A 80 22.76 4.82 -9.27
C ASP A 80 23.92 5.71 -8.78
N ASP A 81 24.58 6.35 -9.73
CA ASP A 81 25.57 7.39 -9.49
C ASP A 81 25.16 8.74 -10.12
N ALA A 82 24.06 8.76 -10.88
CA ALA A 82 23.60 9.93 -11.62
C ALA A 82 22.87 10.92 -10.72
N SER A 83 22.02 10.45 -9.80
CA SER A 83 21.21 11.36 -8.97
C SER A 83 22.07 12.29 -8.12
N LEU A 84 23.12 11.77 -7.48
CA LEU A 84 24.03 12.60 -6.68
C LEU A 84 24.78 13.62 -7.54
N LYS A 85 25.21 13.24 -8.75
CA LYS A 85 25.87 14.15 -9.68
C LYS A 85 24.95 15.30 -10.10
N ILE A 86 23.72 14.98 -10.47
CA ILE A 86 22.70 15.97 -10.87
C ILE A 86 22.33 16.87 -9.70
N GLN A 87 22.17 16.30 -8.50
CA GLN A 87 21.87 17.07 -7.29
C GLN A 87 23.00 18.05 -6.97
N ASN A 88 24.26 17.61 -7.05
CA ASN A 88 25.42 18.49 -6.86
C ASN A 88 25.47 19.59 -7.93
N GLU A 89 25.25 19.25 -9.21
CA GLU A 89 25.18 20.24 -10.29
C GLU A 89 24.10 21.29 -10.03
N PHE A 90 22.89 20.86 -9.66
CA PHE A 90 21.79 21.75 -9.32
C PHE A 90 22.15 22.69 -8.16
N CYS A 91 22.71 22.14 -7.07
CA CYS A 91 23.11 22.91 -5.90
C CYS A 91 24.20 23.95 -6.23
N GLU A 92 25.19 23.60 -7.06
CA GLU A 92 26.23 24.55 -7.47
C GLU A 92 25.67 25.65 -8.38
N LYS A 93 24.87 25.30 -9.39
CA LYS A 93 24.21 26.29 -10.26
C LYS A 93 23.31 27.23 -9.49
N SER A 94 22.61 26.74 -8.47
CA SER A 94 21.73 27.55 -7.63
C SER A 94 22.48 28.62 -6.82
N LYS A 95 23.79 28.46 -6.59
CA LYS A 95 24.63 29.51 -5.97
C LYS A 95 24.97 30.64 -6.94
N HIS A 96 24.88 30.39 -8.25
CA HIS A 96 25.23 31.31 -9.33
C HIS A 96 24.05 31.52 -10.29
N PRO A 97 22.89 32.02 -9.79
CA PRO A 97 21.63 32.02 -10.57
C PRO A 97 21.67 32.94 -11.81
N LEU A 98 22.61 33.89 -11.88
CA LEU A 98 22.78 34.76 -13.04
C LEU A 98 23.59 34.10 -14.18
N ASP A 99 24.34 33.04 -13.88
CA ASP A 99 25.19 32.34 -14.84
C ASP A 99 24.46 31.14 -15.48
N THR A 100 23.25 30.85 -15.03
CA THR A 100 22.40 29.80 -15.61
C THR A 100 21.61 30.35 -16.81
N LYS A 101 21.47 29.54 -17.88
CA LYS A 101 20.61 29.90 -19.02
C LYS A 101 19.18 30.16 -18.54
N GLN A 102 18.62 31.31 -18.93
CA GLN A 102 17.19 31.61 -18.79
C GLN A 102 16.34 30.88 -19.84
#